data_AF-A0A7G9NZB2-F1
#
_entry.id   AF-A0A7G9NZB2-F1
#
_cell.length_a   1.000
_cell.length_b   1.000
_cell.length_c   1.000
_cell.angle_alpha   90.00
_cell.angle_beta   90.00
_cell.angle_gamma   90.00
#
_symmetry.space_group_name_H-M   'P 1'
#
loop_
_entity.id
_entity.type
_entity.pdbx_description
1 polymer ?
#
loop_
_entity_poly.entity_id
_entity_poly.type
_entity_poly.pdbx_seq_one_letter_code
_entity_poly.pdbx_strand_id
1 'polypeptide(L)'
;MALHDRIQKMRDQALKAGQSPVANSYQGISKEKIVAVLARIDRNTADIVDAVFALLDDQHSSWFANAPKGAKFSEGATTAHIGCHIGILQRGKSKLDREGRDYWLKPLWQIGAIEKVYLDSSFGRFLPGHPIAKSSNSAYRLAPSFVHILQAPMSEWEHLLAKWTVGDAVRKRLEVQARLAEKSREAVDTKHSDLIRASIDYYAPTFLPGYEVLYVDETDGDRITEKDRQRLANAGVRIELADAMPDVLLWNQESRRLWVIEAVTSDGEVDYHKFQQLRMFAERSGMSGIGFTTAYPTWRIAASRQARYKNIQPGTFIWIQEDPTKQHYLSVSPADTIDIDPGGQ
;
A
#
# COMPACT_ATOMS: atom_id res chain seq x y z
N MET A 1 -27.14 28.44 13.50
CA MET A 1 -27.11 26.97 13.72
C MET A 1 -25.76 26.46 13.25
N ALA A 2 -25.05 25.69 14.06
CA ALA A 2 -23.74 25.16 13.65
C ALA A 2 -23.92 24.16 12.49
N LEU A 3 -22.85 23.94 11.72
CA LEU A 3 -22.89 23.04 10.57
C LEU A 3 -23.42 21.64 10.98
N HIS A 4 -22.88 21.06 12.05
CA HIS A 4 -23.23 19.71 12.47
C HIS A 4 -24.71 19.59 12.88
N ASP A 5 -25.24 20.58 13.61
CA ASP A 5 -26.67 20.63 13.97
C ASP A 5 -27.57 20.66 12.73
N ARG A 6 -27.17 21.46 11.72
CA ARG A 6 -27.90 21.54 10.45
C ARG A 6 -27.97 20.18 9.77
N ILE A 7 -26.85 19.48 9.72
CA ILE A 7 -26.74 18.18 9.04
C ILE A 7 -27.46 17.08 9.85
N GLN A 8 -27.40 17.12 11.18
CA GLN A 8 -28.17 16.22 12.03
C GLN A 8 -29.67 16.40 11.82
N LYS A 9 -30.15 17.65 11.80
CA LYS A 9 -31.56 17.95 11.52
C LYS A 9 -31.99 17.44 10.14
N MET A 10 -31.14 17.58 9.12
CA MET A 10 -31.40 17.06 7.78
C MET A 10 -31.54 15.53 7.78
N ARG A 11 -30.64 14.82 8.48
CA ARG A 11 -30.72 13.37 8.67
C ARG A 11 -32.02 12.97 9.37
N ASP A 12 -32.35 13.61 10.48
CA ASP A 12 -33.54 13.28 11.28
C ASP A 12 -34.83 13.51 10.48
N GLN A 13 -34.86 14.54 9.64
CA GLN A 13 -35.99 14.80 8.74
C GLN A 13 -36.17 13.70 7.70
N ALA A 14 -35.08 13.26 7.06
CA ALA A 14 -35.12 12.13 6.12
C ALA A 14 -35.64 10.85 6.79
N LEU A 15 -35.10 10.52 7.97
CA LEU A 15 -35.53 9.34 8.75
C LEU A 15 -37.01 9.42 9.16
N LYS A 16 -37.47 10.58 9.63
CA LYS A 16 -38.89 10.81 9.96
C LYS A 16 -39.81 10.68 8.75
N ALA A 17 -39.32 11.00 7.56
CA ALA A 17 -40.04 10.81 6.31
C ALA A 17 -39.95 9.37 5.75
N GLY A 18 -39.30 8.43 6.47
CA GLY A 18 -39.09 7.06 6.00
C GLY A 18 -38.09 6.95 4.84
N GLN A 19 -37.28 7.99 4.61
CA GLN A 19 -36.30 8.06 3.53
C GLN A 19 -34.90 7.77 4.06
N SER A 20 -34.02 7.24 3.20
CA SER A 20 -32.60 7.11 3.51
C SER A 20 -31.95 8.50 3.60
N PRO A 21 -31.14 8.80 4.64
CA PRO A 21 -30.42 10.07 4.77
C PRO A 21 -29.39 10.35 3.67
N VAL A 22 -28.98 9.31 2.94
CA VAL A 22 -28.08 9.38 1.79
C VAL A 22 -28.63 8.51 0.67
N ALA A 23 -28.39 8.93 -0.58
CA ALA A 23 -28.78 8.13 -1.74
C ALA A 23 -27.98 6.81 -1.81
N ASN A 24 -28.50 5.84 -2.56
CA ASN A 24 -27.78 4.59 -2.86
C ASN A 24 -26.62 4.82 -3.84
N SER A 25 -26.71 5.88 -4.65
CA SER A 25 -25.66 6.31 -5.56
C SER A 25 -25.72 7.83 -5.76
N TYR A 26 -24.60 8.44 -6.09
CA TYR A 26 -24.51 9.82 -6.56
C TYR A 26 -23.90 9.82 -7.95
N GLN A 27 -24.44 10.61 -8.89
CA GLN A 27 -23.99 10.62 -10.29
C GLN A 27 -23.97 9.23 -10.96
N GLY A 28 -24.84 8.30 -10.53
CA GLY A 28 -24.86 6.90 -10.98
C GLY A 28 -23.76 6.01 -10.40
N ILE A 29 -22.95 6.51 -9.46
CA ILE A 29 -21.83 5.80 -8.83
C ILE A 29 -22.23 5.33 -7.43
N SER A 30 -22.19 4.02 -7.20
CA SER A 30 -22.46 3.41 -5.90
C SER A 30 -21.18 3.21 -5.07
N LYS A 31 -21.32 2.90 -3.78
CA LYS A 31 -20.15 2.57 -2.93
C LYS A 31 -19.44 1.29 -3.39
N GLU A 32 -20.18 0.33 -3.95
CA GLU A 32 -19.61 -0.90 -4.51
C GLU A 32 -18.68 -0.58 -5.69
N LYS A 33 -19.08 0.34 -6.58
CA LYS A 33 -18.22 0.83 -7.66
C LYS A 33 -16.95 1.48 -7.12
N ILE A 34 -17.08 2.32 -6.10
CA ILE A 34 -15.95 3.01 -5.46
C ILE A 34 -14.98 2.00 -4.83
N VAL A 35 -15.49 1.00 -4.11
CA VAL A 35 -14.72 -0.10 -3.53
C VAL A 35 -13.93 -0.83 -4.61
N ALA A 36 -14.57 -1.21 -5.72
CA ALA A 36 -13.92 -1.92 -6.82
C ALA A 36 -12.76 -1.10 -7.41
N VAL A 37 -12.97 0.19 -7.68
CA VAL A 37 -11.94 1.06 -8.25
C VAL A 37 -10.79 1.30 -7.26
N LEU A 38 -11.10 1.63 -6.01
CA LEU A 38 -10.08 1.92 -4.99
C LEU A 38 -9.28 0.68 -4.59
N ALA A 39 -9.87 -0.51 -4.67
CA ALA A 39 -9.16 -1.76 -4.42
C ALA A 39 -8.02 -1.98 -5.41
N ARG A 40 -8.17 -1.58 -6.68
CA ARG A 40 -7.15 -1.73 -7.72
C ARG A 40 -5.97 -0.77 -7.61
N ILE A 41 -6.03 0.19 -6.68
CA ILE A 41 -4.94 1.13 -6.40
C ILE A 41 -4.62 1.17 -4.90
N ASP A 42 -4.91 0.10 -4.17
CA ASP A 42 -4.58 -0.05 -2.74
C ASP A 42 -5.00 1.18 -1.88
N ARG A 43 -6.21 1.68 -2.13
CA ARG A 43 -6.81 2.82 -1.41
C ARG A 43 -8.19 2.48 -0.86
N ASN A 44 -8.48 1.20 -0.64
CA ASN A 44 -9.79 0.73 -0.21
C ASN A 44 -9.90 0.64 1.33
N THR A 45 -10.14 1.77 1.98
CA THR A 45 -10.56 1.81 3.38
C THR A 45 -11.97 2.39 3.49
N ALA A 46 -12.70 2.04 4.54
CA ALA A 46 -14.07 2.53 4.74
C ALA A 46 -14.15 4.07 4.78
N ASP A 47 -13.15 4.74 5.38
CA ASP A 47 -13.12 6.21 5.41
C ASP A 47 -12.83 6.82 4.03
N ILE A 48 -11.94 6.22 3.23
CA ILE A 48 -11.65 6.70 1.87
C ILE A 48 -12.86 6.48 0.96
N VAL A 49 -13.50 5.31 1.02
CA VAL A 49 -14.74 5.00 0.26
C VAL A 49 -15.82 6.02 0.59
N ASP A 50 -16.05 6.28 1.88
CA ASP A 50 -17.07 7.22 2.32
C ASP A 50 -16.73 8.67 1.93
N ALA A 51 -15.44 9.04 1.88
CA ALA A 51 -14.99 10.36 1.44
C ALA A 51 -15.18 10.56 -0.07
N VAL A 52 -14.85 9.56 -0.90
CA VAL A 52 -15.15 9.60 -2.34
C VAL A 52 -16.65 9.69 -2.56
N PHE A 53 -17.44 8.87 -1.85
CA PHE A 53 -18.89 8.89 -1.94
C PHE A 53 -19.48 10.25 -1.57
N ALA A 54 -18.99 10.87 -0.48
CA ALA A 54 -19.42 12.22 -0.09
C ALA A 54 -19.10 13.26 -1.17
N LEU A 55 -17.91 13.22 -1.77
CA LEU A 55 -17.50 14.18 -2.80
C LEU A 55 -18.21 14.00 -4.15
N LEU A 56 -18.98 12.92 -4.32
CA LEU A 56 -19.87 12.74 -5.48
C LEU A 56 -21.24 13.40 -5.29
N ASP A 57 -21.59 13.84 -4.08
CA ASP A 57 -22.92 14.37 -3.76
C ASP A 57 -23.29 15.60 -4.62
N ASP A 58 -24.07 15.36 -5.66
CA ASP A 58 -24.64 16.35 -6.57
C ASP A 58 -26.10 16.69 -6.23
N GLN A 59 -26.66 16.00 -5.23
CA GLN A 59 -28.04 16.18 -4.80
C GLN A 59 -28.14 17.35 -3.82
N HIS A 60 -27.23 17.43 -2.85
CA HIS A 60 -27.19 18.55 -1.92
C HIS A 60 -26.55 19.79 -2.53
N SER A 61 -27.14 20.95 -2.26
CA SER A 61 -26.51 22.24 -2.50
C SER A 61 -25.22 22.35 -1.69
N SER A 62 -24.31 23.20 -2.15
CA SER A 62 -23.06 23.50 -1.45
C SER A 62 -23.33 23.94 -0.01
N TRP A 63 -22.50 23.46 0.91
CA TRP A 63 -22.67 23.75 2.34
C TRP A 63 -21.97 25.02 2.79
N PHE A 64 -21.23 25.68 1.89
CA PHE A 64 -20.74 27.03 2.13
C PHE A 64 -21.89 28.02 2.23
N ALA A 65 -21.82 28.93 3.22
CA ALA A 65 -22.83 29.98 3.36
C ALA A 65 -22.85 30.95 2.17
N ASN A 66 -21.68 31.22 1.58
CA ASN A 66 -21.49 32.16 0.47
C ASN A 66 -21.21 31.43 -0.86
N ALA A 67 -21.73 30.21 -1.01
CA ALA A 67 -21.59 29.49 -2.27
C ALA A 67 -22.37 30.17 -3.41
N PRO A 68 -21.94 29.99 -4.66
CA PRO A 68 -22.69 30.44 -5.83
C PRO A 68 -24.08 29.80 -5.86
N LYS A 69 -25.07 30.52 -6.39
CA LYS A 69 -26.43 29.99 -6.51
C LYS A 69 -26.43 28.74 -7.39
N GLY A 70 -26.96 27.65 -6.87
CA GLY A 70 -27.04 26.36 -7.56
C GLY A 70 -25.80 25.48 -7.43
N ALA A 71 -24.71 25.98 -6.82
CA ALA A 71 -23.52 25.18 -6.58
C ALA A 71 -23.84 23.95 -5.73
N LYS A 72 -23.27 22.81 -6.09
CA LYS A 72 -23.45 21.53 -5.41
C LYS A 72 -22.36 21.24 -4.40
N PHE A 73 -22.61 20.27 -3.52
CA PHE A 73 -21.60 19.81 -2.57
C PHE A 73 -20.36 19.24 -3.30
N SER A 74 -20.56 18.47 -4.36
CA SER A 74 -19.51 17.86 -5.18
C SER A 74 -18.57 18.85 -5.86
N GLU A 75 -18.98 20.10 -6.08
CA GLU A 75 -18.14 21.14 -6.68
C GLU A 75 -17.04 21.65 -5.73
N GLY A 76 -17.22 21.46 -4.42
CA GLY A 76 -16.22 21.81 -3.42
C GLY A 76 -16.74 21.70 -2.00
N ALA A 77 -16.08 20.86 -1.19
CA ALA A 77 -16.41 20.64 0.20
C ALA A 77 -15.18 20.82 1.12
N THR A 78 -15.33 21.51 2.24
CA THR A 78 -14.27 21.61 3.26
C THR A 78 -14.07 20.28 3.98
N THR A 79 -12.96 20.11 4.70
CA THR A 79 -12.79 18.94 5.59
C THR A 79 -13.96 18.79 6.58
N ALA A 80 -14.52 19.89 7.09
CA ALA A 80 -15.65 19.84 8.00
C ALA A 80 -16.95 19.40 7.29
N HIS A 81 -17.17 19.85 6.04
CA HIS A 81 -18.30 19.41 5.23
C HIS A 81 -18.24 17.90 5.01
N ILE A 82 -17.09 17.40 4.53
CA ILE A 82 -16.90 15.98 4.24
C ILE A 82 -17.02 15.15 5.53
N GLY A 83 -16.41 15.59 6.63
CA GLY A 83 -16.52 14.91 7.92
C GLY A 83 -17.95 14.86 8.49
N CYS A 84 -18.77 15.88 8.22
CA CYS A 84 -20.20 15.87 8.57
C CYS A 84 -20.98 14.91 7.67
N HIS A 85 -20.70 14.91 6.36
CA HIS A 85 -21.35 13.99 5.43
C HIS A 85 -21.03 12.53 5.82
N ILE A 86 -19.78 12.18 6.09
CA ILE A 86 -19.42 10.81 6.47
C ILE A 86 -20.00 10.46 7.85
N GLY A 87 -19.66 11.25 8.87
CA GLY A 87 -19.97 10.91 10.26
C GLY A 87 -21.46 10.93 10.55
N ILE A 88 -22.14 11.99 10.12
CA ILE A 88 -23.55 12.22 10.43
C ILE A 88 -24.43 11.58 9.36
N LEU A 89 -24.31 12.01 8.09
CA LEU A 89 -25.25 11.56 7.04
C LEU A 89 -25.08 10.10 6.67
N GLN A 90 -23.86 9.60 6.52
CA GLN A 90 -23.66 8.21 6.13
C GLN A 90 -23.75 7.27 7.35
N ARG A 91 -23.06 7.62 8.45
CA ARG A 91 -22.87 6.69 9.58
C ARG A 91 -23.81 6.90 10.77
N GLY A 92 -24.53 8.02 10.85
CA GLY A 92 -25.41 8.33 11.98
C GLY A 92 -24.69 8.54 13.31
N LYS A 93 -23.42 8.97 13.26
CA LYS A 93 -22.56 9.26 14.41
C LYS A 93 -22.20 10.75 14.43
N SER A 94 -21.27 11.12 15.31
CA SER A 94 -20.68 12.46 15.32
C SER A 94 -19.86 12.73 14.06
N LYS A 95 -19.64 14.03 13.78
CA LYS A 95 -18.73 14.48 12.71
C LYS A 95 -17.35 13.84 12.88
N LEU A 96 -16.75 13.39 11.79
CA LEU A 96 -15.35 12.93 11.83
C LEU A 96 -14.43 14.05 12.31
N ASP A 97 -13.40 13.63 13.03
CA ASP A 97 -12.33 14.54 13.41
C ASP A 97 -11.59 15.07 12.17
N ARG A 98 -11.24 16.36 12.24
CA ARG A 98 -10.61 17.09 11.15
C ARG A 98 -9.18 16.61 10.93
N GLU A 99 -8.45 16.22 11.98
CA GLU A 99 -7.07 15.76 11.86
C GLU A 99 -7.01 14.42 11.11
N GLY A 100 -8.08 13.63 11.22
CA GLY A 100 -8.27 12.39 10.46
C GLY A 100 -8.15 12.55 8.94
N ARG A 101 -8.29 13.75 8.37
CA ARG A 101 -8.23 13.98 6.91
C ARG A 101 -6.96 13.47 6.23
N ASP A 102 -5.87 13.34 7.00
CA ASP A 102 -4.61 12.80 6.51
C ASP A 102 -4.70 11.29 6.18
N TYR A 103 -5.76 10.61 6.63
CA TYR A 103 -6.04 9.21 6.34
C TYR A 103 -7.11 9.01 5.25
N TRP A 104 -8.01 9.98 5.02
CA TRP A 104 -9.15 9.81 4.10
C TRP A 104 -9.28 10.83 2.96
N LEU A 105 -8.50 11.91 2.96
CA LEU A 105 -8.37 12.83 1.80
C LEU A 105 -6.95 12.87 1.25
N LYS A 106 -5.95 12.91 2.13
CA LYS A 106 -4.54 13.04 1.73
C LYS A 106 -4.05 11.95 0.81
N PRO A 107 -4.36 10.66 1.05
CA PRO A 107 -3.93 9.59 0.17
C PRO A 107 -4.49 9.73 -1.25
N LEU A 108 -5.67 10.35 -1.41
CA LEU A 108 -6.32 10.55 -2.71
C LEU A 108 -5.82 11.80 -3.45
N TRP A 109 -5.58 12.92 -2.76
CA TRP A 109 -5.02 14.09 -3.44
C TRP A 109 -3.54 13.89 -3.82
N GLN A 110 -2.79 13.07 -3.08
CA GLN A 110 -1.39 12.75 -3.40
C GLN A 110 -1.27 11.98 -4.72
N ILE A 111 -2.32 11.26 -5.08
CA ILE A 111 -2.42 10.56 -6.36
C ILE A 111 -3.30 11.32 -7.35
N GLY A 112 -3.69 12.56 -7.10
CA GLY A 112 -4.51 13.37 -8.01
C GLY A 112 -5.93 12.84 -8.27
N ALA A 113 -6.48 11.98 -7.40
CA ALA A 113 -7.90 11.59 -7.42
C ALA A 113 -8.80 12.68 -6.81
N ILE A 114 -8.23 13.52 -5.93
CA ILE A 114 -8.87 14.70 -5.34
C ILE A 114 -8.08 15.95 -5.73
N GLU A 115 -8.80 16.99 -6.13
CA GLU A 115 -8.28 18.33 -6.34
C GLU A 115 -8.48 19.18 -5.09
N LYS A 116 -7.48 19.99 -4.76
CA LYS A 116 -7.64 21.10 -3.82
C LYS A 116 -8.30 22.26 -4.56
N VAL A 117 -9.35 22.82 -3.99
CA VAL A 117 -10.04 24.00 -4.52
C VAL A 117 -10.28 25.03 -3.43
N TYR A 118 -10.56 26.27 -3.82
CA TYR A 118 -10.80 27.38 -2.92
C TYR A 118 -12.07 28.12 -3.34
N LEU A 119 -13.01 28.31 -2.43
CA LEU A 119 -14.18 29.13 -2.70
C LEU A 119 -13.79 30.61 -2.67
N ASP A 120 -13.79 31.23 -3.85
CA ASP A 120 -13.72 32.67 -3.99
C ASP A 120 -15.12 33.26 -3.89
N SER A 121 -15.47 33.72 -2.69
CA SER A 121 -16.79 34.30 -2.41
C SER A 121 -17.02 35.64 -3.12
N SER A 122 -15.96 36.32 -3.57
CA SER A 122 -16.08 37.62 -4.24
C SER A 122 -16.57 37.45 -5.67
N PHE A 123 -16.12 36.38 -6.34
CA PHE A 123 -16.47 36.07 -7.73
C PHE A 123 -17.44 34.90 -7.86
N GLY A 124 -17.84 34.28 -6.75
CA GLY A 124 -18.77 33.16 -6.75
C GLY A 124 -18.28 31.97 -7.57
N ARG A 125 -17.04 31.52 -7.35
CA ARG A 125 -16.48 30.35 -8.05
C ARG A 125 -15.44 29.60 -7.23
N PHE A 126 -15.20 28.34 -7.60
CA PHE A 126 -14.10 27.55 -7.07
C PHE A 126 -12.84 27.74 -7.91
N LEU A 127 -11.76 28.17 -7.27
CA LEU A 127 -10.42 28.31 -7.85
C LEU A 127 -9.57 27.08 -7.55
N PRO A 128 -8.60 26.71 -8.41
CA PRO A 128 -7.68 25.62 -8.12
C PRO A 128 -6.74 25.96 -6.97
N GLY A 129 -6.41 24.95 -6.17
CA GLY A 129 -5.44 25.03 -5.08
C GLY A 129 -6.01 25.61 -3.78
N HIS A 130 -5.11 25.79 -2.81
CA HIS A 130 -5.39 26.47 -1.53
C HIS A 130 -4.51 27.73 -1.46
N PRO A 131 -4.86 28.82 -2.17
CA PRO A 131 -4.03 30.01 -2.29
C PRO A 131 -3.84 30.76 -0.96
N ILE A 132 -4.75 30.58 -0.02
CA ILE A 132 -4.70 31.20 1.31
C ILE A 132 -4.51 30.13 2.37
N ALA A 133 -3.38 30.22 3.09
CA ALA A 133 -3.07 29.29 4.17
C ALA A 133 -4.14 29.33 5.28
N LYS A 134 -4.53 28.14 5.76
CA LYS A 134 -5.51 27.95 6.86
C LYS A 134 -6.89 28.58 6.62
N SER A 135 -7.24 28.94 5.38
CA SER A 135 -8.55 29.50 5.07
C SER A 135 -9.69 28.51 5.31
N SER A 136 -10.83 29.02 5.80
CA SER A 136 -12.10 28.29 5.87
C SER A 136 -12.70 28.00 4.50
N ASN A 137 -12.24 28.67 3.45
CA ASN A 137 -12.69 28.47 2.07
C ASN A 137 -11.90 27.40 1.32
N SER A 138 -10.87 26.84 1.95
CA SER A 138 -10.11 25.70 1.40
C SER A 138 -10.98 24.44 1.41
N ALA A 139 -11.22 23.92 0.22
CA ALA A 139 -12.11 22.81 -0.07
C ALA A 139 -11.43 21.77 -0.98
N TYR A 140 -12.17 20.70 -1.23
CA TYR A 140 -11.76 19.55 -2.01
C TYR A 140 -12.93 19.11 -2.90
N ARG A 141 -12.58 18.59 -4.07
CA ARG A 141 -13.52 17.89 -4.98
C ARG A 141 -12.81 16.74 -5.66
N LEU A 142 -13.55 15.78 -6.22
CA LEU A 142 -12.93 14.75 -7.04
C LEU A 142 -12.39 15.34 -8.33
N ALA A 143 -11.23 14.85 -8.77
CA ALA A 143 -10.67 15.22 -10.06
C ALA A 143 -11.59 14.69 -11.19
N PRO A 144 -11.91 15.48 -12.23
CA PRO A 144 -12.78 15.05 -13.32
C PRO A 144 -12.32 13.74 -13.99
N SER A 145 -11.01 13.54 -14.13
CA SER A 145 -10.44 12.30 -14.67
C SER A 145 -10.75 11.07 -13.81
N PHE A 146 -10.80 11.24 -12.48
CA PHE A 146 -11.12 10.15 -11.57
C PHE A 146 -12.63 9.87 -11.51
N VAL A 147 -13.46 10.93 -11.57
CA VAL A 147 -14.91 10.78 -11.74
C VAL A 147 -15.24 10.00 -13.02
N HIS A 148 -14.53 10.29 -14.13
CA HIS A 148 -14.71 9.56 -15.38
C HIS A 148 -14.47 8.04 -15.25
N ILE A 149 -13.44 7.63 -14.49
CA ILE A 149 -13.18 6.21 -14.18
C ILE A 149 -14.32 5.61 -13.34
N LEU A 150 -14.81 6.36 -12.35
CA LEU A 150 -15.91 5.91 -11.49
C LEU A 150 -17.24 5.79 -12.26
N GLN A 151 -17.49 6.65 -13.25
CA GLN A 151 -18.70 6.60 -14.08
C GLN A 151 -18.66 5.52 -15.16
N ALA A 152 -17.46 5.06 -15.54
CA ALA A 152 -17.31 4.11 -16.62
C ALA A 152 -17.99 2.76 -16.32
N PRO A 153 -18.57 2.09 -17.33
CA PRO A 153 -19.17 0.76 -17.21
C PRO A 153 -18.21 -0.26 -16.61
N MET A 154 -18.76 -1.34 -16.02
CA MET A 154 -17.96 -2.44 -15.43
C MET A 154 -16.94 -3.05 -16.40
N SER A 155 -17.25 -3.07 -17.70
CA SER A 155 -16.39 -3.60 -18.76
C SER A 155 -15.22 -2.67 -19.16
N GLU A 156 -15.24 -1.40 -18.76
CA GLU A 156 -14.32 -0.38 -19.31
C GLU A 156 -13.45 0.33 -18.27
N TRP A 157 -13.92 0.45 -17.03
CA TRP A 157 -13.23 1.25 -16.02
C TRP A 157 -11.82 0.75 -15.68
N GLU A 158 -11.58 -0.56 -15.75
CA GLU A 158 -10.25 -1.13 -15.47
C GLU A 158 -9.21 -0.62 -16.48
N HIS A 159 -9.59 -0.54 -17.76
CA HIS A 159 -8.72 0.00 -18.81
C HIS A 159 -8.44 1.49 -18.63
N LEU A 160 -9.46 2.26 -18.25
CA LEU A 160 -9.29 3.69 -17.96
C LEU A 160 -8.41 3.91 -16.74
N LEU A 161 -8.57 3.07 -15.71
CA LEU A 161 -7.73 3.12 -14.51
C LEU A 161 -6.28 2.80 -14.84
N ALA A 162 -6.01 1.73 -15.59
CA ALA A 162 -4.67 1.36 -16.03
C ALA A 162 -3.99 2.48 -16.84
N LYS A 163 -4.72 3.16 -17.73
CA LYS A 163 -4.20 4.34 -18.43
C LYS A 163 -3.88 5.50 -17.47
N TRP A 164 -4.71 5.70 -16.46
CA TRP A 164 -4.55 6.78 -15.48
C TRP A 164 -3.38 6.53 -14.50
N THR A 165 -3.05 5.27 -14.20
CA THR A 165 -1.93 4.91 -13.32
C THR A 165 -0.57 4.99 -13.99
N VAL A 166 -0.46 4.67 -15.29
CA VAL A 166 0.82 4.67 -16.04
C VAL A 166 1.53 6.03 -16.02
N GLY A 167 0.78 7.14 -16.01
CA GLY A 167 1.35 8.49 -16.03
C GLY A 167 1.97 8.96 -14.70
N ASP A 168 1.91 8.17 -13.62
CA ASP A 168 2.36 8.58 -12.29
C ASP A 168 3.00 7.41 -11.52
N ALA A 169 4.24 7.58 -11.06
CA ALA A 169 5.00 6.53 -10.39
C ALA A 169 4.39 6.07 -9.05
N VAL A 170 3.65 6.93 -8.34
CA VAL A 170 2.95 6.56 -7.10
C VAL A 170 1.74 5.71 -7.45
N ARG A 171 0.96 6.10 -8.47
CA ARG A 171 -0.21 5.33 -8.92
C ARG A 171 0.18 3.95 -9.45
N LYS A 172 1.22 3.87 -10.29
CA LYS A 172 1.72 2.59 -10.83
C LYS A 172 2.16 1.64 -9.70
N ARG A 173 2.84 2.17 -8.69
CA ARG A 173 3.26 1.39 -7.51
C ARG A 173 2.08 0.80 -6.74
N LEU A 174 1.04 1.61 -6.56
CA LEU A 174 -0.19 1.22 -5.87
C LEU A 174 -0.98 0.13 -6.62
N GLU A 175 -1.04 0.21 -7.95
CA GLU A 175 -1.65 -0.83 -8.78
C GLU A 175 -0.91 -2.16 -8.63
N VAL A 176 0.42 -2.12 -8.65
CA VAL A 176 1.25 -3.32 -8.45
C VAL A 176 1.03 -3.92 -7.06
N GLN A 177 1.00 -3.08 -6.02
CA GLN A 177 0.66 -3.47 -4.64
C GLN A 177 -0.70 -4.18 -4.58
N ALA A 178 -1.75 -3.57 -5.13
CA ALA A 178 -3.10 -4.12 -5.14
C ALA A 178 -3.16 -5.51 -5.78
N ARG A 179 -2.53 -5.67 -6.95
CA ARG A 179 -2.47 -6.94 -7.68
C ARG A 179 -1.73 -8.03 -6.89
N LEU A 180 -0.65 -7.67 -6.19
CA LEU A 180 0.09 -8.63 -5.38
C LEU A 180 -0.71 -9.04 -4.14
N ALA A 181 -1.37 -8.10 -3.47
CA ALA A 181 -2.24 -8.38 -2.34
C ALA A 181 -3.44 -9.28 -2.71
N GLU A 182 -3.96 -9.16 -3.93
CA GLU A 182 -5.00 -10.05 -4.46
C GLU A 182 -4.48 -11.49 -4.62
N LYS A 183 -3.34 -11.68 -5.29
CA LYS A 183 -2.68 -12.99 -5.41
C LYS A 183 -2.43 -13.64 -4.04
N SER A 184 -1.99 -12.86 -3.05
CA SER A 184 -1.76 -13.37 -1.69
C SER A 184 -3.05 -13.85 -0.99
N ARG A 185 -4.21 -13.25 -1.29
CA ARG A 185 -5.50 -13.64 -0.67
C ARG A 185 -6.09 -14.92 -1.27
N GLU A 186 -5.76 -15.25 -2.51
CA GLU A 186 -6.26 -16.46 -3.19
C GLU A 186 -5.51 -17.73 -2.75
N ALA A 187 -4.31 -17.60 -2.18
CA ALA A 187 -3.42 -18.71 -1.85
C ALA A 187 -3.43 -19.14 -0.36
N VAL A 188 -4.47 -18.80 0.42
CA VAL A 188 -4.47 -18.79 1.90
C VAL A 188 -4.13 -20.11 2.62
N ASP A 189 -4.08 -21.26 1.94
CA ASP A 189 -3.66 -22.54 2.53
C ASP A 189 -2.13 -22.72 2.63
N THR A 190 -1.31 -21.83 2.05
CA THR A 190 0.15 -22.01 1.90
C THR A 190 1.00 -20.80 2.29
N LYS A 191 0.68 -20.13 3.41
CA LYS A 191 1.29 -18.83 3.82
C LYS A 191 2.82 -18.75 3.75
N HIS A 192 3.55 -19.84 4.04
CA HIS A 192 5.01 -19.84 4.04
C HIS A 192 5.59 -20.02 2.63
N SER A 193 5.20 -21.06 1.90
CA SER A 193 5.65 -21.28 0.52
C SER A 193 5.22 -20.14 -0.43
N ASP A 194 4.09 -19.47 -0.15
CA ASP A 194 3.68 -18.30 -0.93
C ASP A 194 4.58 -17.09 -0.71
N LEU A 195 5.08 -16.91 0.51
CA LEU A 195 6.02 -15.84 0.83
C LEU A 195 7.39 -16.13 0.20
N ILE A 196 7.80 -17.40 0.15
CA ILE A 196 8.98 -17.86 -0.60
C ILE A 196 8.81 -17.54 -2.09
N ARG A 197 7.71 -17.97 -2.71
CA ARG A 197 7.43 -17.70 -4.12
C ARG A 197 7.36 -16.21 -4.42
N ALA A 198 6.68 -15.42 -3.59
CA ALA A 198 6.65 -13.97 -3.76
C ALA A 198 8.04 -13.32 -3.63
N SER A 199 8.91 -13.91 -2.79
CA SER A 199 10.29 -13.46 -2.66
C SER A 199 11.10 -13.75 -3.94
N ILE A 200 10.87 -14.90 -4.58
CA ILE A 200 11.53 -15.29 -5.84
C ILE A 200 10.96 -14.52 -7.04
N ASP A 201 9.65 -14.47 -7.17
CA ASP A 201 8.97 -13.94 -8.36
C ASP A 201 8.92 -12.41 -8.39
N TYR A 202 9.02 -11.77 -7.23
CA TYR A 202 8.88 -10.32 -7.12
C TYR A 202 10.06 -9.64 -6.42
N TYR A 203 10.40 -10.04 -5.19
CA TYR A 203 11.45 -9.35 -4.44
C TYR A 203 12.81 -9.44 -5.15
N ALA A 204 13.26 -10.65 -5.51
CA ALA A 204 14.56 -10.84 -6.12
C ALA A 204 14.71 -10.09 -7.46
N PRO A 205 13.78 -10.19 -8.44
CA PRO A 205 13.86 -9.41 -9.68
C PRO A 205 13.80 -7.89 -9.45
N THR A 206 13.14 -7.43 -8.38
CA THR A 206 12.96 -6.00 -8.10
C THR A 206 14.17 -5.37 -7.41
N PHE A 207 14.75 -6.07 -6.44
CA PHE A 207 15.79 -5.50 -5.56
C PHE A 207 17.16 -6.15 -5.70
N LEU A 208 17.24 -7.31 -6.35
CA LEU A 208 18.46 -8.10 -6.53
C LEU A 208 18.63 -8.48 -8.02
N PRO A 209 18.67 -7.50 -8.94
CA PRO A 209 18.86 -7.81 -10.36
C PRO A 209 20.18 -8.59 -10.57
N GLY A 210 20.13 -9.58 -11.46
CA GLY A 210 21.27 -10.44 -11.76
C GLY A 210 21.55 -11.54 -10.72
N TYR A 211 20.74 -11.66 -9.67
CA TYR A 211 20.76 -12.82 -8.78
C TYR A 211 19.85 -13.94 -9.33
N GLU A 212 20.37 -15.16 -9.33
CA GLU A 212 19.68 -16.37 -9.76
C GLU A 212 19.43 -17.31 -8.58
N VAL A 213 18.33 -18.07 -8.62
CA VAL A 213 17.99 -19.04 -7.57
C VAL A 213 18.93 -20.25 -7.64
N LEU A 214 19.68 -20.48 -6.56
CA LEU A 214 20.48 -21.70 -6.38
C LEU A 214 19.71 -22.80 -5.64
N TYR A 215 18.97 -22.40 -4.60
CA TYR A 215 18.30 -23.32 -3.68
C TYR A 215 17.02 -22.68 -3.10
N VAL A 216 16.00 -23.52 -2.87
CA VAL A 216 14.72 -23.14 -2.26
C VAL A 216 14.25 -24.26 -1.33
N ASP A 217 13.97 -23.95 -0.07
CA ASP A 217 13.37 -24.87 0.90
C ASP A 217 11.84 -24.73 0.89
N GLU A 218 11.18 -25.34 -0.11
CA GLU A 218 9.72 -25.22 -0.30
C GLU A 218 8.91 -26.40 0.27
N THR A 219 9.56 -27.48 0.75
CA THR A 219 8.86 -28.74 1.07
C THR A 219 9.35 -29.42 2.35
N ASP A 220 8.42 -29.98 3.13
CA ASP A 220 8.69 -30.94 4.20
C ASP A 220 9.16 -32.29 3.60
N GLY A 221 10.41 -32.37 3.12
CA GLY A 221 10.95 -33.52 2.41
C GLY A 221 12.48 -33.49 2.24
N ASP A 222 13.02 -34.27 1.30
CA ASP A 222 14.45 -34.19 0.95
C ASP A 222 14.75 -32.79 0.41
N ARG A 223 15.45 -32.01 1.23
CA ARG A 223 15.50 -30.54 1.10
C ARG A 223 16.20 -30.09 -0.17
N ILE A 224 17.11 -30.89 -0.72
CA ILE A 224 17.93 -30.52 -1.89
C ILE A 224 17.62 -31.43 -3.07
N THR A 225 16.94 -30.90 -4.09
CA THR A 225 16.70 -31.65 -5.33
C THR A 225 17.99 -31.86 -6.12
N GLU A 226 18.03 -32.85 -7.02
CA GLU A 226 19.19 -33.07 -7.91
C GLU A 226 19.51 -31.84 -8.77
N LYS A 227 18.46 -31.08 -9.15
CA LYS A 227 18.61 -29.83 -9.89
C LYS A 227 19.29 -28.75 -9.05
N ASP A 228 18.98 -28.67 -7.76
CA ASP A 228 19.64 -27.72 -6.84
C ASP A 228 21.10 -28.13 -6.61
N ARG A 229 21.39 -29.43 -6.50
CA ARG A 229 22.78 -29.94 -6.42
C ARG A 229 23.61 -29.51 -7.63
N GLN A 230 23.04 -29.60 -8.83
CA GLN A 230 23.71 -29.16 -10.06
C GLN A 230 23.95 -27.65 -10.07
N ARG A 231 22.96 -26.85 -9.67
CA ARG A 231 23.09 -25.38 -9.57
C ARG A 231 24.16 -24.98 -8.56
N LEU A 232 24.14 -25.58 -7.37
CA LEU A 232 25.11 -25.35 -6.32
C LEU A 232 26.53 -25.72 -6.79
N ALA A 233 26.69 -26.88 -7.43
CA ALA A 233 27.97 -27.32 -7.98
C ALA A 233 28.50 -26.36 -9.07
N ASN A 234 27.64 -25.89 -9.97
CA ASN A 234 28.00 -24.91 -11.00
C ASN A 234 28.44 -23.56 -10.41
N ALA A 235 27.85 -23.15 -9.27
CA ALA A 235 28.25 -21.96 -8.54
C ALA A 235 29.54 -22.16 -7.71
N GLY A 236 30.06 -23.40 -7.60
CA GLY A 236 31.18 -23.75 -6.72
C GLY A 236 30.79 -23.79 -5.23
N VAL A 237 29.50 -23.96 -4.94
CA VAL A 237 28.94 -23.96 -3.59
C VAL A 237 28.61 -25.39 -3.18
N ARG A 238 28.95 -25.78 -1.95
CA ARG A 238 28.58 -27.08 -1.39
C ARG A 238 27.91 -26.90 -0.04
N ILE A 239 26.65 -27.33 0.03
CA ILE A 239 25.89 -27.42 1.28
C ILE A 239 26.21 -28.76 1.93
N GLU A 240 26.63 -28.71 3.19
CA GLU A 240 26.86 -29.84 4.08
C GLU A 240 25.67 -29.98 5.04
N LEU A 241 25.47 -31.19 5.57
CA LEU A 241 24.37 -31.49 6.51
C LEU A 241 24.37 -30.62 7.79
N ALA A 242 25.53 -30.08 8.17
CA ALA A 242 25.68 -29.24 9.35
C ALA A 242 25.42 -27.75 9.08
N ASP A 243 25.25 -27.34 7.81
CA ASP A 243 25.04 -25.94 7.46
C ASP A 243 23.60 -25.50 7.75
N ALA A 244 23.44 -24.22 8.08
CA ALA A 244 22.13 -23.59 8.12
C ALA A 244 21.53 -23.58 6.71
N MET A 245 20.28 -24.04 6.58
CA MET A 245 19.55 -24.03 5.31
C MET A 245 18.60 -22.84 5.30
N PRO A 246 18.79 -21.88 4.38
CA PRO A 246 17.88 -20.74 4.26
C PRO A 246 16.68 -21.06 3.40
N ASP A 247 15.53 -20.39 3.59
CA ASP A 247 14.36 -20.64 2.74
C ASP A 247 14.63 -20.40 1.25
N VAL A 248 15.44 -19.38 0.92
CA VAL A 248 15.94 -19.14 -0.44
C VAL A 248 17.41 -18.74 -0.41
N LEU A 249 18.20 -19.37 -1.28
CA LEU A 249 19.58 -18.97 -1.57
C LEU A 249 19.70 -18.53 -3.03
N LEU A 250 20.15 -17.31 -3.22
CA LEU A 250 20.41 -16.71 -4.53
C LEU A 250 21.91 -16.49 -4.75
N TRP A 251 22.31 -16.39 -6.00
CA TRP A 251 23.69 -16.14 -6.40
C TRP A 251 23.78 -15.19 -7.58
N ASN A 252 24.68 -14.23 -7.48
CA ASN A 252 25.06 -13.37 -8.58
C ASN A 252 26.41 -13.84 -9.13
N GLN A 253 26.41 -14.34 -10.37
CA GLN A 253 27.58 -14.93 -11.00
C GLN A 253 28.72 -13.92 -11.21
N GLU A 254 28.39 -12.69 -11.59
CA GLU A 254 29.37 -11.64 -11.92
C GLU A 254 30.13 -11.16 -10.68
N SER A 255 29.40 -10.84 -9.61
CA SER A 255 29.98 -10.37 -8.34
C SER A 255 30.43 -11.51 -7.41
N ARG A 256 30.08 -12.77 -7.74
CA ARG A 256 30.30 -13.96 -6.89
C ARG A 256 29.78 -13.78 -5.46
N ARG A 257 28.60 -13.16 -5.33
CA ARG A 257 27.94 -12.92 -4.04
C ARG A 257 26.72 -13.80 -3.88
N LEU A 258 26.46 -14.20 -2.65
CA LEU A 258 25.24 -14.90 -2.27
C LEU A 258 24.22 -13.94 -1.68
N TRP A 259 22.95 -14.31 -1.76
CA TRP A 259 21.89 -13.63 -1.02
C TRP A 259 20.93 -14.63 -0.41
N VAL A 260 20.60 -14.43 0.85
CA VAL A 260 19.67 -15.26 1.61
C VAL A 260 18.36 -14.52 1.81
N ILE A 261 17.24 -15.21 1.58
CA ILE A 261 15.92 -14.72 1.96
C ILE A 261 15.28 -15.72 2.92
N GLU A 262 14.83 -15.21 4.07
CA GLU A 262 14.06 -15.96 5.09
C GLU A 262 12.60 -15.49 5.07
N ALA A 263 11.68 -16.38 4.70
CA ALA A 263 10.26 -16.14 4.57
C ALA A 263 9.53 -16.38 5.91
N VAL A 264 9.50 -15.36 6.76
CA VAL A 264 9.03 -15.52 8.14
C VAL A 264 7.52 -15.44 8.27
N THR A 265 6.89 -16.60 8.48
CA THR A 265 5.50 -16.75 8.93
C THR A 265 5.42 -17.20 10.39
N SER A 266 6.08 -18.31 10.73
CA SER A 266 6.14 -18.94 12.06
C SER A 266 7.58 -19.19 12.53
N ASP A 267 8.49 -19.49 11.61
CA ASP A 267 9.86 -19.92 11.92
C ASP A 267 10.90 -18.82 11.63
N GLY A 268 12.06 -18.94 12.28
CA GLY A 268 12.90 -17.83 12.75
C GLY A 268 13.52 -16.91 11.68
N GLU A 269 13.57 -15.62 12.03
CA GLU A 269 14.25 -14.54 11.30
C GLU A 269 15.73 -14.82 10.99
N VAL A 270 16.33 -13.96 10.15
CA VAL A 270 17.78 -13.78 10.13
C VAL A 270 18.22 -13.14 11.46
N ASP A 271 18.46 -13.98 12.46
CA ASP A 271 19.08 -13.59 13.72
C ASP A 271 20.61 -13.63 13.64
N TYR A 272 21.27 -13.20 14.72
CA TYR A 272 22.73 -13.17 14.80
C TYR A 272 23.36 -14.54 14.54
N HIS A 273 22.78 -15.62 15.06
CA HIS A 273 23.35 -16.96 14.93
C HIS A 273 23.25 -17.45 13.49
N LYS A 274 22.06 -17.35 12.88
CA LYS A 274 21.83 -17.72 11.48
C LYS A 274 22.71 -16.89 10.53
N PHE A 275 22.85 -15.59 10.81
CA PHE A 275 23.76 -14.71 10.07
C PHE A 275 25.21 -15.20 10.09
N GLN A 276 25.75 -15.53 11.28
CA GLN A 276 27.14 -16.01 11.41
C GLN A 276 27.36 -17.33 10.69
N GLN A 277 26.42 -18.28 10.82
CA GLN A 277 26.51 -19.58 10.13
C GLN A 277 26.56 -19.43 8.61
N LEU A 278 25.67 -18.62 8.04
CA LEU A 278 25.59 -18.41 6.59
C LEU A 278 26.75 -17.55 6.05
N ARG A 279 27.32 -16.66 6.86
CA ARG A 279 28.57 -15.95 6.56
C ARG A 279 29.74 -16.93 6.41
N MET A 280 29.94 -17.80 7.38
CA MET A 280 31.00 -18.82 7.32
C MET A 280 30.81 -19.77 6.13
N PHE A 281 29.56 -20.15 5.82
CA PHE A 281 29.22 -20.94 4.63
C PHE A 281 29.65 -20.25 3.33
N ALA A 282 29.38 -18.94 3.19
CA ALA A 282 29.76 -18.17 2.01
C ALA A 282 31.29 -18.06 1.88
N GLU A 283 31.99 -17.80 2.98
CA GLU A 283 33.45 -17.72 3.04
C GLU A 283 34.10 -19.06 2.66
N ARG A 284 33.61 -20.17 3.21
CA ARG A 284 34.08 -21.53 2.88
C ARG A 284 33.86 -21.85 1.40
N SER A 285 32.81 -21.31 0.79
CA SER A 285 32.49 -21.46 -0.63
C SER A 285 33.26 -20.49 -1.55
N GLY A 286 34.16 -19.67 -1.01
CA GLY A 286 34.95 -18.72 -1.80
C GLY A 286 34.12 -17.61 -2.45
N MET A 287 33.04 -17.21 -1.79
CA MET A 287 32.16 -16.12 -2.23
C MET A 287 32.70 -14.77 -1.75
N SER A 288 32.53 -13.74 -2.56
CA SER A 288 33.00 -12.37 -2.24
C SER A 288 32.15 -11.68 -1.17
N GLY A 289 31.00 -12.25 -0.83
CA GLY A 289 30.15 -11.79 0.27
C GLY A 289 28.77 -12.43 0.25
N ILE A 290 27.98 -12.11 1.27
CA ILE A 290 26.60 -12.58 1.41
C ILE A 290 25.69 -11.44 1.93
N GLY A 291 24.51 -11.32 1.35
CA GLY A 291 23.43 -10.44 1.80
C GLY A 291 22.26 -11.22 2.39
N PHE A 292 21.37 -10.54 3.11
CA PHE A 292 20.27 -11.17 3.84
C PHE A 292 19.01 -10.32 3.80
N THR A 293 17.87 -10.98 3.61
CA THR A 293 16.54 -10.40 3.71
C THR A 293 15.64 -11.25 4.60
N THR A 294 15.06 -10.64 5.62
CA THR A 294 13.93 -11.21 6.36
C THR A 294 12.63 -10.73 5.71
N ALA A 295 11.90 -11.62 5.08
CA ALA A 295 10.62 -11.35 4.45
C ALA A 295 9.46 -11.62 5.42
N TYR A 296 8.48 -10.74 5.47
CA TYR A 296 7.21 -10.95 6.19
C TYR A 296 6.02 -10.77 5.26
N PRO A 297 4.90 -11.47 5.49
CA PRO A 297 3.72 -11.29 4.65
C PRO A 297 3.01 -9.94 4.90
N THR A 298 3.05 -9.41 6.13
CA THR A 298 2.38 -8.16 6.52
C THR A 298 3.16 -7.39 7.58
N TRP A 299 2.92 -6.08 7.65
CA TRP A 299 3.46 -5.22 8.71
C TRP A 299 3.01 -5.69 10.10
N ARG A 300 1.78 -6.19 10.21
CA ARG A 300 1.23 -6.72 11.45
C ARG A 300 2.03 -7.92 11.96
N ILE A 301 2.42 -8.84 11.08
CA ILE A 301 3.21 -10.02 11.45
C ILE A 301 4.63 -9.59 11.83
N ALA A 302 5.27 -8.72 11.04
CA ALA A 302 6.59 -8.17 11.36
C ALA A 302 6.60 -7.50 12.75
N ALA A 303 5.63 -6.62 13.03
CA ALA A 303 5.51 -5.92 14.31
C ALA A 303 5.27 -6.90 15.48
N SER A 304 4.38 -7.88 15.31
CA SER A 304 4.08 -8.87 16.35
C SER A 304 5.32 -9.70 16.72
N ARG A 305 6.13 -10.08 15.72
CA ARG A 305 7.34 -10.88 15.95
C ARG A 305 8.45 -10.04 16.56
N GLN A 306 8.68 -8.84 16.05
CA GLN A 306 9.72 -7.95 16.59
C GLN A 306 9.36 -7.38 17.96
N ALA A 307 8.08 -7.29 18.33
CA ALA A 307 7.68 -7.00 19.70
C ALA A 307 8.14 -8.10 20.68
N ARG A 308 8.16 -9.36 20.24
CA ARG A 308 8.50 -10.53 21.06
C ARG A 308 9.99 -10.86 21.05
N TYR A 309 10.61 -10.92 19.88
CA TYR A 309 11.94 -11.51 19.70
C TYR A 309 13.07 -10.48 19.59
N LYS A 310 12.82 -9.32 18.96
CA LYS A 310 13.80 -8.23 18.78
C LYS A 310 15.15 -8.73 18.25
N ASN A 311 15.10 -9.69 17.34
CA ASN A 311 16.23 -10.57 17.00
C ASN A 311 16.78 -10.36 15.60
N ILE A 312 16.19 -9.49 14.76
CA ILE A 312 16.69 -9.29 13.40
C ILE A 312 18.09 -8.69 13.46
N GLN A 313 19.02 -9.34 12.77
CA GLN A 313 20.40 -8.93 12.68
C GLN A 313 20.53 -7.57 11.97
N PRO A 314 21.20 -6.56 12.57
CA PRO A 314 21.56 -5.35 11.85
C PRO A 314 22.51 -5.64 10.68
N GLY A 315 22.52 -4.77 9.67
CA GLY A 315 23.23 -4.99 8.42
C GLY A 315 22.46 -5.86 7.42
N THR A 316 21.17 -6.11 7.67
CA THR A 316 20.28 -6.93 6.82
C THR A 316 19.06 -6.14 6.36
N PHE A 317 18.31 -6.69 5.41
CA PHE A 317 17.09 -6.08 4.88
C PHE A 317 15.84 -6.74 5.47
N ILE A 318 14.79 -5.95 5.60
CA ILE A 318 13.42 -6.42 5.81
C ILE A 318 12.63 -6.16 4.53
N TRP A 319 11.85 -7.14 4.09
CA TRP A 319 10.87 -6.99 3.02
C TRP A 319 9.48 -7.36 3.51
N ILE A 320 8.47 -6.58 3.12
CA ILE A 320 7.08 -6.81 3.53
C ILE A 320 6.26 -7.06 2.26
N GLN A 321 5.70 -8.26 2.08
CA GLN A 321 4.93 -8.64 0.89
C GLN A 321 3.71 -7.73 0.66
N GLU A 322 3.05 -7.28 1.74
CA GLU A 322 1.97 -6.28 1.73
C GLU A 322 2.40 -4.92 1.15
N ASP A 323 3.67 -4.54 1.28
CA ASP A 323 4.26 -3.35 0.66
C ASP A 323 5.49 -3.75 -0.18
N PRO A 324 5.28 -4.53 -1.25
CA PRO A 324 6.34 -5.29 -1.89
C PRO A 324 7.31 -4.37 -2.65
N THR A 325 6.91 -3.12 -2.90
CA THR A 325 7.68 -2.13 -3.67
C THR A 325 8.73 -1.39 -2.85
N LYS A 326 8.90 -1.76 -1.58
CA LYS A 326 9.93 -1.22 -0.68
C LYS A 326 10.67 -2.34 0.02
N GLN A 327 11.92 -2.08 0.35
CA GLN A 327 12.69 -2.84 1.31
C GLN A 327 13.29 -1.89 2.36
N HIS A 328 13.58 -2.41 3.55
CA HIS A 328 14.04 -1.63 4.67
C HIS A 328 15.39 -2.15 5.15
N TYR A 329 16.43 -1.33 5.05
CA TYR A 329 17.75 -1.69 5.57
C TYR A 329 17.84 -1.40 7.08
N LEU A 330 18.31 -2.35 7.87
CA LEU A 330 18.53 -2.19 9.30
C LEU A 330 19.96 -1.73 9.57
N SER A 331 20.19 -0.43 9.65
CA SER A 331 21.49 0.13 10.03
C SER A 331 21.73 0.05 11.54
N VAL A 332 22.97 -0.24 11.95
CA VAL A 332 23.48 0.19 13.27
C VAL A 332 23.95 1.65 13.14
N SER A 333 24.00 2.38 14.25
CA SER A 333 24.42 3.80 14.34
C SER A 333 25.53 4.22 13.36
N PRO A 334 25.59 5.48 12.87
CA PRO A 334 26.40 5.90 11.70
C PRO A 334 27.91 5.63 11.74
N ALA A 335 28.48 5.19 12.87
CA ALA A 335 29.90 4.92 13.00
C ALA A 335 30.37 3.66 12.24
N ASP A 336 29.46 2.73 11.90
CA ASP A 336 29.81 1.43 11.30
C ASP A 336 29.13 1.20 9.93
N THR A 337 28.97 2.25 9.12
CA THR A 337 28.54 2.05 7.72
C THR A 337 29.68 1.40 6.94
N ILE A 338 29.70 0.06 6.96
CA ILE A 338 30.33 -0.74 5.92
C ILE A 338 29.65 -0.37 4.62
N ASP A 339 30.43 -0.02 3.60
CA ASP A 339 29.97 0.22 2.23
C ASP A 339 29.11 -0.95 1.76
N ILE A 340 27.79 -0.79 1.85
CA ILE A 340 26.86 -1.63 1.12
C ILE A 340 26.61 -0.91 -0.18
N ASP A 341 27.44 -1.21 -1.17
CA ASP A 341 27.10 -1.02 -2.57
C ASP A 341 25.87 -1.90 -2.86
N PRO A 342 24.65 -1.33 -3.03
CA PRO A 342 23.45 -2.09 -3.33
C PRO A 342 23.35 -2.44 -4.82
N GLY A 343 24.34 -2.05 -5.63
CA GLY A 343 24.30 -2.18 -7.08
C GLY A 343 24.87 -0.93 -7.72
N GLY A 344 26.16 -0.99 -8.09
CA GLY A 344 26.77 -0.07 -9.04
C GLY A 344 26.20 -0.28 -10.44
N GLN A 345 25.04 0.31 -10.69
CA GLN A 345 24.60 1.10 -11.86
C GLN A 345 23.07 1.18 -11.92
#